data_AF-A0A1I7U2R7-F1
#
_entry.id   AF-A0A1I7U2R7-F1
#
_cell.length_a   1.000
_cell.length_b   1.000
_cell.length_c   1.000
_cell.angle_alpha   90.00
_cell.angle_beta   90.00
_cell.angle_gamma   90.00
#
_symmetry.space_group_name_H-M   'P 1'
#
loop_
_entity.id
_entity.type
_entity.pdbx_description
1 polymer ?
#
loop_
_entity_poly.entity_id
_entity_poly.type
_entity_poly.pdbx_seq_one_letter_code
_entity_poly.pdbx_strand_id
1 'polypeptide(L)'
;MIKLSTTEEHVKNYRPQVLVLTGNPASRSSLVDFANNITKGSSLLVCDLNVIAPIISNFFLGSYALINYACFDQSFADSPGFRPGFKYYNMWVSLIGAILCVFVMFIIDWFSALVTFFCFGAIFMYLLHRKPDVNWGSSTQAHSYKNALSAMIKLSTTEEHVKNYRPQVLVLTGNPASRSSLVDFANNITKGSSLLVCGQVVPYDPSDRVHTVIRRLDETVNIWMRKRHLKAFYRAVANASFRKGAQSLIQLTGIAKMKPNIVLMGFKSKWYKLGPTEANLHEMNEYFGTIQDVFDWNMAMCVFRNGQIGLDFSEAMRNLNLVEPNRLNVPNMEEKETKSPETVRLIEKDETVTPRTDKSADDASFQYAHGKFKQN
;
A
#
# COMPACT_ATOMS: atom_id res chain seq x y z
N MET A 1 34.52 11.59 7.39
CA MET A 1 34.07 10.24 6.99
C MET A 1 32.82 9.92 7.80
N ILE A 2 31.64 10.21 7.25
CA ILE A 2 30.36 10.14 7.98
C ILE A 2 29.94 8.68 8.00
N LYS A 3 29.95 8.08 9.20
CA LYS A 3 29.46 6.73 9.46
C LYS A 3 27.93 6.82 9.54
N LEU A 4 27.25 6.46 8.46
CA LEU A 4 25.80 6.29 8.47
C LEU A 4 25.51 5.00 9.27
N SER A 5 25.06 5.19 10.51
CA SER A 5 24.43 4.16 11.33
C SER A 5 23.11 3.78 10.67
N THR A 6 23.14 2.76 9.81
CA THR A 6 21.93 2.05 9.39
C THR A 6 21.30 1.37 10.59
N THR A 7 20.20 1.94 11.08
CA THR A 7 19.25 1.24 11.94
C THR A 7 18.81 -0.03 11.21
N GLU A 8 19.08 -1.18 11.82
CA GLU A 8 18.63 -2.49 11.36
C GLU A 8 17.11 -2.47 11.20
N GLU A 9 16.65 -2.33 9.96
CA GLU A 9 15.28 -2.68 9.62
C GLU A 9 15.11 -4.16 9.94
N HIS A 10 14.21 -4.44 10.88
CA HIS A 10 13.64 -5.76 11.06
C HIS A 10 13.09 -6.26 9.72
N VAL A 11 13.93 -7.00 8.99
CA VAL A 11 13.53 -7.86 7.89
C VAL A 11 12.58 -8.86 8.52
N LYS A 12 11.28 -8.58 8.42
CA LYS A 12 10.26 -9.61 8.61
C LYS A 12 10.61 -10.68 7.60
N ASN A 13 11.12 -11.80 8.10
CA ASN A 13 11.34 -13.03 7.39
C ASN A 13 9.99 -13.58 6.92
N TYR A 14 9.39 -12.92 5.92
CA TYR A 14 8.35 -13.51 5.12
C TYR A 14 9.06 -14.51 4.24
N ARG A 15 8.96 -15.79 4.63
CA ARG A 15 9.24 -16.89 3.71
C ARG A 15 8.50 -16.54 2.42
N PRO A 16 9.19 -16.45 1.28
CA PRO A 16 8.45 -16.34 0.03
C PRO A 16 7.60 -17.62 -0.02
N GLN A 17 6.27 -17.47 0.03
CA GLN A 17 5.41 -18.45 -0.58
C GLN A 17 5.63 -18.33 -2.09
N VAL A 18 6.83 -18.73 -2.53
CA VAL A 18 6.92 -19.47 -3.77
C VAL A 18 5.84 -20.53 -3.62
N LEU A 19 4.97 -20.66 -4.62
CA LEU A 19 4.16 -21.85 -4.78
C LEU A 19 5.14 -23.01 -5.01
N VAL A 20 5.87 -23.39 -3.96
CA VAL A 20 6.49 -24.68 -3.83
C VAL A 20 5.28 -25.56 -3.62
N LEU A 21 4.71 -26.04 -4.72
CA LEU A 21 4.01 -27.30 -4.70
C LEU A 21 4.97 -28.24 -3.98
N THR A 22 4.68 -28.53 -2.72
CA THR A 22 5.35 -29.51 -1.88
C THR A 22 4.98 -30.86 -2.47
N GLY A 23 5.57 -31.15 -3.63
CA GLY A 23 5.42 -32.36 -4.39
C GLY A 23 6.82 -32.86 -4.68
N ASN A 24 7.06 -34.11 -4.30
CA ASN A 24 8.29 -34.89 -4.44
C ASN A 24 9.09 -34.52 -5.72
N PRO A 25 10.41 -34.26 -5.66
CA PRO A 25 11.22 -33.89 -6.82
C PRO A 25 11.12 -34.86 -8.02
N ALA A 26 10.80 -36.14 -7.79
CA ALA A 26 10.55 -37.13 -8.84
C ALA A 26 9.24 -36.92 -9.64
N SER A 27 8.27 -36.21 -9.06
CA SER A 27 6.98 -35.92 -9.71
C SER A 27 7.04 -34.69 -10.64
N ARG A 28 7.95 -33.74 -10.38
CA ARG A 28 8.16 -32.55 -11.22
C ARG A 28 8.87 -32.90 -12.52
N SER A 29 9.86 -33.78 -12.49
CA SER A 29 10.44 -34.34 -13.71
C SER A 29 9.35 -35.09 -14.46
N SER A 30 8.60 -35.99 -13.80
CA SER A 30 7.57 -36.78 -14.48
C SER A 30 6.46 -35.97 -15.17
N LEU A 31 5.96 -34.87 -14.58
CA LEU A 31 4.94 -34.03 -15.24
C LEU A 31 5.50 -33.17 -16.37
N VAL A 32 6.71 -32.63 -16.20
CA VAL A 32 7.40 -31.87 -17.26
C VAL A 32 7.84 -32.82 -18.37
N ASP A 33 8.30 -34.02 -18.04
CA ASP A 33 8.66 -35.10 -18.95
C ASP A 33 7.44 -35.70 -19.62
N PHE A 34 6.28 -35.74 -18.96
CA PHE A 34 4.99 -36.14 -19.54
C PHE A 34 4.44 -35.06 -20.48
N ALA A 35 4.51 -33.77 -20.10
CA ALA A 35 4.18 -32.67 -21.00
C ALA A 35 5.15 -32.62 -22.20
N ASN A 36 6.44 -32.87 -21.98
CA ASN A 36 7.45 -32.99 -23.02
C ASN A 36 7.22 -34.24 -23.89
N ASN A 37 6.80 -35.38 -23.32
CA ASN A 37 6.47 -36.59 -24.07
C ASN A 37 5.16 -36.47 -24.84
N ILE A 38 4.17 -35.74 -24.32
CA ILE A 38 2.94 -35.42 -25.06
C ILE A 38 3.26 -34.47 -26.20
N THR A 39 4.04 -33.40 -25.95
CA THR A 39 4.45 -32.44 -27.00
C THR A 39 5.33 -33.13 -28.05
N LYS A 40 6.26 -34.00 -27.65
CA LYS A 40 7.06 -34.83 -28.57
C LYS A 40 6.18 -35.86 -29.29
N GLY A 41 5.24 -36.50 -28.61
CA GLY A 41 4.34 -37.51 -29.15
C GLY A 41 3.34 -36.96 -30.17
N SER A 42 2.81 -35.76 -29.97
CA SER A 42 1.98 -35.07 -30.96
C SER A 42 2.80 -34.50 -32.13
N SER A 43 4.06 -34.11 -31.90
CA SER A 43 5.02 -33.77 -32.97
C SER A 43 5.43 -34.97 -33.81
N LEU A 44 5.43 -36.17 -33.24
CA LEU A 44 5.74 -37.43 -33.93
C LEU A 44 4.58 -37.95 -34.79
N LEU A 45 3.32 -37.58 -34.48
CA LEU A 45 2.14 -37.90 -35.28
C LEU A 45 1.96 -36.98 -36.49
N VAL A 46 2.59 -35.81 -36.48
CA VAL A 46 2.70 -34.89 -37.63
C VAL A 46 4.07 -35.13 -38.26
N CYS A 47 4.16 -36.13 -39.14
CA CYS A 47 5.39 -36.49 -39.88
C CYS A 47 5.79 -35.44 -40.94
N ASP A 48 5.78 -34.15 -40.60
CA ASP A 48 6.41 -33.13 -41.42
C ASP A 48 7.07 -32.06 -40.55
N LEU A 49 8.38 -32.24 -40.32
CA LEU A 49 9.23 -31.34 -39.56
C LEU A 49 9.14 -29.89 -40.07
N ASN A 50 8.84 -29.73 -41.37
CA ASN A 50 8.74 -28.43 -42.04
C ASN A 50 7.55 -27.58 -41.55
N VAL A 51 6.50 -28.20 -41.01
CA VAL A 51 5.32 -27.48 -40.50
C VAL A 51 5.56 -26.99 -39.07
N ILE A 52 6.32 -27.75 -38.27
CA ILE A 52 6.56 -27.45 -36.86
C ILE A 52 7.70 -26.42 -36.69
N ALA A 53 8.72 -26.45 -37.56
CA ALA A 53 9.90 -25.61 -37.45
C ALA A 53 9.61 -24.09 -37.43
N PRO A 54 8.72 -23.52 -38.28
CA PRO A 54 8.35 -22.10 -38.22
C PRO A 54 7.66 -21.69 -36.92
N ILE A 55 6.84 -22.58 -36.35
CA ILE A 55 6.09 -22.32 -35.11
C ILE A 55 7.06 -22.20 -33.93
N ILE A 56 7.96 -23.16 -33.77
CA ILE A 56 8.96 -23.16 -32.70
C ILE A 56 9.90 -21.96 -32.84
N SER A 57 10.36 -21.69 -34.07
CA SER A 57 11.25 -20.56 -34.36
C SER A 57 10.61 -19.22 -34.00
N ASN A 58 9.33 -19.01 -34.33
CA ASN A 58 8.60 -17.81 -33.97
C ASN A 58 8.42 -17.66 -32.45
N PHE A 59 8.20 -18.76 -31.71
CA PHE A 59 8.12 -18.69 -30.25
C PHE A 59 9.45 -18.27 -29.62
N PHE A 60 10.59 -18.82 -30.08
CA PHE A 60 11.92 -18.39 -29.62
C PHE A 60 12.19 -16.94 -29.98
N LEU A 61 11.88 -16.52 -31.21
CA LEU A 61 12.11 -15.16 -31.66
C LEU A 61 11.25 -14.14 -30.90
N GLY A 62 10.02 -14.51 -30.57
CA GLY A 62 9.16 -13.72 -29.69
C GLY A 62 9.70 -13.61 -28.26
N SER A 63 10.27 -14.68 -27.71
CA SER A 63 10.94 -14.61 -26.40
C SER A 63 12.15 -13.67 -26.40
N TYR A 64 12.94 -13.68 -27.48
CA TYR A 64 14.05 -12.74 -27.65
C TYR A 64 13.58 -11.30 -27.84
N ALA A 65 12.46 -11.09 -28.56
CA ALA A 65 11.84 -9.78 -28.69
C ALA A 65 11.40 -9.24 -27.31
N LEU A 66 10.76 -10.08 -26.49
CA LEU A 66 10.31 -9.70 -25.15
C LEU A 66 11.47 -9.37 -24.20
N ILE A 67 12.55 -10.15 -24.22
CA ILE A 67 13.75 -9.88 -23.40
C ILE A 67 14.38 -8.55 -23.81
N ASN A 68 14.56 -8.32 -25.12
CA ASN A 68 15.11 -7.07 -25.62
C ASN A 68 14.22 -5.87 -25.30
N TYR A 69 12.91 -6.01 -25.48
CA TYR A 69 11.96 -4.95 -25.12
C TYR A 69 11.96 -4.67 -23.61
N ALA A 70 12.00 -5.71 -22.76
CA ALA A 70 12.03 -5.55 -21.30
C ALA A 70 13.30 -4.81 -20.83
N CYS A 71 14.47 -5.14 -21.41
CA CYS A 71 15.72 -4.42 -21.14
C CYS A 71 15.65 -2.95 -21.56
N PHE A 72 15.01 -2.65 -22.70
CA PHE A 72 14.76 -1.28 -23.14
C PHE A 72 13.80 -0.55 -22.19
N ASP A 73 12.64 -1.13 -21.87
CA ASP A 73 11.61 -0.53 -21.01
C ASP A 73 12.16 -0.21 -19.62
N GLN A 74 12.92 -1.12 -19.02
CA GLN A 74 13.55 -0.89 -17.71
C GLN A 74 14.62 0.21 -17.73
N SER A 75 15.42 0.30 -18.79
CA SER A 75 16.36 1.41 -19.00
C SER A 75 15.66 2.74 -19.22
N PHE A 76 14.60 2.75 -20.03
CA PHE A 76 13.85 3.96 -20.33
C PHE A 76 13.11 4.51 -19.10
N ALA A 77 12.63 3.60 -18.24
CA ALA A 77 12.04 3.90 -16.94
C ALA A 77 13.03 4.42 -15.89
N ASP A 78 14.34 4.32 -16.13
CA ASP A 78 15.41 4.51 -15.13
C ASP A 78 15.09 3.73 -13.83
N SER A 79 14.66 2.47 -13.98
CA SER A 79 14.30 1.64 -12.83
C SER A 79 15.52 1.42 -11.92
N PRO A 80 15.45 1.73 -10.60
CA PRO A 80 16.62 1.66 -9.71
C PRO A 80 17.31 0.29 -9.65
N GLY A 81 16.54 -0.79 -9.86
CA GLY A 81 17.07 -2.17 -9.87
C GLY A 81 17.75 -2.58 -11.17
N PHE A 82 17.63 -1.80 -12.24
CA PHE A 82 18.19 -2.12 -13.55
C PHE A 82 19.43 -1.26 -13.83
N ARG A 83 20.61 -1.80 -13.55
CA ARG A 83 21.90 -1.12 -13.75
C ARG A 83 22.85 -2.00 -14.57
N PRO A 84 22.71 -2.04 -15.90
CA PRO A 84 23.56 -2.86 -16.76
C PRO A 84 25.02 -2.38 -16.64
N GLY A 85 25.89 -3.23 -16.07
CA GLY A 85 27.31 -2.94 -15.91
C GLY A 85 28.16 -3.23 -17.16
N PHE A 86 27.54 -3.73 -18.22
CA PHE A 86 28.25 -4.14 -19.44
C PHE A 86 28.61 -2.94 -20.32
N LYS A 87 29.89 -2.84 -20.72
CA LYS A 87 30.45 -1.68 -21.43
C LYS A 87 29.75 -1.36 -22.77
N TYR A 88 29.31 -2.36 -23.51
CA TYR A 88 28.68 -2.18 -24.83
C TYR A 88 27.15 -2.26 -24.80
N TYR A 89 26.55 -2.23 -23.61
CA TYR A 89 25.10 -2.16 -23.50
C TYR A 89 24.59 -0.77 -23.90
N ASN A 90 23.58 -0.72 -24.76
CA ASN A 90 22.86 0.50 -25.11
C ASN A 90 21.36 0.19 -25.24
N MET A 91 20.51 1.01 -24.61
CA MET A 91 19.05 0.81 -24.63
C MET A 91 18.48 0.77 -26.06
N TRP A 92 19.01 1.60 -26.95
CA TRP A 92 18.53 1.72 -28.33
C TRP A 92 18.87 0.49 -29.16
N VAL A 93 20.02 -0.13 -28.90
CA VAL A 93 20.41 -1.40 -29.54
C VAL A 93 19.45 -2.51 -29.15
N SER A 94 19.02 -2.53 -27.88
CA SER A 94 18.02 -3.49 -27.41
C SER A 94 16.66 -3.25 -28.07
N LEU A 95 16.22 -2.00 -28.20
CA LEU A 95 14.98 -1.67 -28.92
C LEU A 95 15.03 -2.11 -30.40
N ILE A 96 16.13 -1.81 -31.09
CA ILE A 96 16.34 -2.23 -32.48
C ILE A 96 16.33 -3.76 -32.58
N GLY A 97 16.97 -4.46 -31.64
CA GLY A 97 16.95 -5.92 -31.57
C GLY A 97 15.53 -6.48 -31.42
N ALA A 98 14.70 -5.88 -30.55
CA ALA A 98 13.30 -6.28 -30.41
C ALA A 98 12.50 -6.07 -31.71
N ILE A 99 12.63 -4.90 -32.34
CA ILE A 99 11.96 -4.60 -33.62
C ILE A 99 12.40 -5.57 -34.71
N LEU A 100 13.70 -5.85 -34.80
CA LEU A 100 14.25 -6.78 -35.78
C LEU A 100 13.72 -8.21 -35.57
N CYS A 101 13.63 -8.68 -34.31
CA CYS A 101 13.05 -9.98 -33.99
C CYS A 101 11.59 -10.05 -34.47
N VAL A 102 10.78 -9.03 -34.18
CA VAL A 102 9.37 -8.96 -34.63
C VAL A 102 9.28 -8.94 -36.16
N PHE A 103 10.13 -8.16 -36.83
CA PHE A 103 10.16 -8.08 -38.29
C PHE A 103 10.48 -9.45 -38.92
N VAL A 104 11.48 -10.15 -38.41
CA VAL A 104 11.85 -11.49 -38.89
C VAL A 104 10.73 -12.51 -38.61
N MET A 105 9.98 -12.40 -37.51
CA MET A 105 8.81 -13.27 -37.26
C MET A 105 7.78 -13.17 -38.39
N PHE A 106 7.46 -11.95 -38.84
CA PHE A 106 6.52 -11.73 -39.95
C PHE A 106 7.05 -12.22 -41.30
N ILE A 107 8.38 -12.20 -41.51
CA ILE A 107 9.00 -12.74 -42.73
C ILE A 107 8.92 -14.26 -42.78
N ILE A 108 9.14 -14.94 -41.64
CA ILE A 108 9.14 -16.41 -41.57
C ILE A 108 7.74 -16.95 -41.88
N ASP A 109 6.75 -16.53 -41.10
CA ASP A 109 5.34 -16.87 -41.32
C ASP A 109 4.45 -15.92 -40.55
N TRP A 110 3.69 -15.11 -41.28
CA TRP A 110 2.79 -14.12 -40.70
C TRP A 110 1.65 -14.75 -39.88
N PHE A 111 1.20 -15.95 -40.23
CA PHE A 111 0.12 -16.63 -39.50
C PHE A 111 0.61 -17.12 -38.13
N SER A 112 1.73 -17.85 -38.10
CA SER A 112 2.35 -18.30 -36.85
C SER A 112 2.83 -17.14 -35.97
N ALA A 113 3.26 -16.02 -36.56
CA ALA A 113 3.59 -14.81 -35.82
C ALA A 113 2.37 -14.23 -35.09
N LEU A 114 1.22 -14.13 -35.76
CA LEU A 114 -0.03 -13.66 -35.15
C LEU A 114 -0.48 -14.56 -33.99
N VAL A 115 -0.41 -15.89 -34.18
CA VAL A 115 -0.70 -16.88 -33.11
C VAL A 115 0.22 -16.68 -31.91
N THR A 116 1.52 -16.48 -32.15
CA THR A 116 2.51 -16.24 -31.09
C THR A 116 2.21 -14.95 -30.32
N PHE A 117 1.88 -13.85 -31.02
CA PHE A 117 1.47 -12.60 -30.39
C PHE A 117 0.19 -12.75 -29.57
N PHE A 118 -0.80 -13.48 -30.09
CA PHE A 118 -2.02 -13.77 -29.37
C PHE A 118 -1.74 -14.54 -28.07
N CYS A 119 -0.90 -15.58 -28.12
CA CYS A 119 -0.50 -16.34 -26.94
C CYS A 119 0.21 -15.46 -25.90
N PHE A 120 1.19 -14.65 -26.29
CA PHE A 120 1.85 -13.73 -25.35
C PHE A 120 0.90 -12.66 -24.81
N GLY A 121 0.01 -12.12 -25.65
CA GLY A 121 -1.02 -11.17 -25.25
C GLY A 121 -2.00 -11.77 -24.25
N ALA A 122 -2.44 -13.01 -24.45
CA ALA A 122 -3.31 -13.73 -23.53
C ALA A 122 -2.63 -13.97 -22.17
N ILE A 123 -1.36 -14.39 -22.18
CA ILE A 123 -0.56 -14.55 -20.95
C ILE A 123 -0.39 -13.21 -20.25
N PHE A 124 -0.06 -12.14 -20.99
CA PHE A 124 0.10 -10.80 -20.43
C PHE A 124 -1.21 -10.29 -19.82
N MET A 125 -2.35 -10.44 -20.51
CA MET A 125 -3.67 -10.08 -20.01
C MET A 125 -4.04 -10.89 -18.76
N TYR A 126 -3.74 -12.20 -18.75
CA TYR A 126 -3.96 -13.07 -17.60
C TYR A 126 -3.14 -12.59 -16.38
N LEU A 127 -1.87 -12.22 -16.58
CA LEU A 127 -1.02 -11.66 -15.52
C LEU A 127 -1.55 -10.31 -15.01
N LEU A 128 -1.98 -9.43 -15.91
CA LEU A 128 -2.58 -8.14 -15.54
C LEU A 128 -3.88 -8.29 -14.76
N HIS A 129 -4.67 -9.33 -15.04
CA HIS A 129 -5.91 -9.59 -14.32
C HIS A 129 -5.65 -10.17 -12.93
N ARG A 130 -4.72 -11.11 -12.82
CA ARG A 130 -4.40 -11.78 -11.55
C ARG A 130 -3.72 -10.86 -10.54
N LYS A 131 -2.99 -9.83 -11.00
CA LYS A 131 -2.20 -8.88 -10.18
C LYS A 131 -1.53 -9.56 -8.98
N PRO A 132 -0.66 -10.57 -9.21
CA PRO A 132 -0.03 -11.26 -8.11
C PRO A 132 0.78 -10.27 -7.25
N ASP A 133 0.67 -10.38 -5.93
CA ASP A 133 1.47 -9.59 -4.99
C ASP A 133 2.93 -10.05 -5.08
N VAL A 134 3.66 -9.43 -6.01
CA VAL A 134 5.06 -9.71 -6.31
C VAL A 134 5.95 -8.67 -5.64
N ASN A 135 7.08 -9.13 -5.11
CA ASN A 135 8.05 -8.28 -4.41
C ASN A 135 9.05 -7.58 -5.34
N TRP A 136 9.00 -7.86 -6.65
CA TRP A 136 9.80 -7.14 -7.64
C TRP A 136 9.09 -5.86 -8.09
N GLY A 137 9.85 -4.77 -8.20
CA GLY A 137 9.34 -3.48 -8.65
C GLY A 137 8.81 -3.53 -10.10
N SER A 138 7.83 -2.69 -10.42
CA SER A 138 7.23 -2.58 -11.75
C SER A 138 7.79 -1.36 -12.50
N SER A 139 8.12 -1.51 -13.79
CA SER A 139 8.54 -0.38 -14.65
C SER A 139 7.45 0.70 -14.75
N THR A 140 6.17 0.31 -14.70
CA THR A 140 5.04 1.25 -14.70
C THR A 140 5.02 2.17 -13.47
N GLN A 141 5.37 1.62 -12.30
CA GLN A 141 5.50 2.43 -11.07
C GLN A 141 6.69 3.37 -11.18
N ALA A 142 7.82 2.89 -11.72
CA ALA A 142 9.01 3.72 -11.95
C ALA A 142 8.71 4.89 -12.91
N HIS A 143 8.04 4.62 -14.03
CA HIS A 143 7.57 5.66 -14.97
C HIS A 143 6.65 6.67 -14.31
N SER A 144 5.68 6.21 -13.52
CA SER A 144 4.74 7.09 -12.82
C SER A 144 5.47 8.04 -11.87
N TYR A 145 6.45 7.53 -11.12
CA TYR A 145 7.28 8.32 -10.23
C TYR A 145 8.15 9.34 -10.98
N LYS A 146 8.87 8.90 -12.02
CA LYS A 146 9.72 9.76 -12.87
C LYS A 146 8.89 10.88 -13.50
N ASN A 147 7.74 10.56 -14.07
CA ASN A 147 6.83 11.53 -14.67
C ASN A 147 6.31 12.53 -13.64
N ALA A 148 5.90 12.06 -12.45
CA ALA A 148 5.46 12.93 -11.37
C ALA A 148 6.58 13.88 -10.92
N LEU A 149 7.79 13.37 -10.69
CA LEU A 149 8.93 14.18 -10.27
C LEU A 149 9.30 15.23 -11.32
N SER A 150 9.41 14.85 -12.60
CA SER A 150 9.69 15.79 -13.69
C SER A 150 8.59 16.86 -13.82
N ALA A 151 7.32 16.49 -13.67
CA ALA A 151 6.22 17.44 -13.66
C ALA A 151 6.29 18.42 -12.49
N MET A 152 6.65 17.93 -11.30
CA MET A 152 6.83 18.75 -10.09
C MET A 152 7.98 19.74 -10.22
N ILE A 153 9.11 19.32 -10.77
CA ILE A 153 10.26 20.20 -11.04
C ILE A 153 9.89 21.28 -12.07
N LYS A 154 9.20 20.90 -13.14
CA LYS A 154 8.70 21.85 -14.16
C LYS A 154 7.72 22.85 -13.55
N LEU A 155 6.85 22.41 -12.64
CA LEU A 155 5.93 23.30 -11.96
C LEU A 155 6.68 24.32 -11.09
N SER A 156 7.74 23.89 -10.38
CA SER A 156 8.60 24.77 -9.56
C SER A 156 9.12 25.98 -10.32
N THR A 157 9.59 25.79 -11.56
CA THR A 157 10.15 26.86 -12.40
C THR A 157 9.12 27.72 -13.11
N THR A 158 7.86 27.31 -13.17
CA THR A 158 6.78 28.03 -13.87
C THR A 158 6.26 29.20 -13.03
N GLU A 159 6.25 30.41 -13.56
CA GLU A 159 5.73 31.59 -12.83
C GLU A 159 4.23 31.49 -12.53
N GLU A 160 3.84 31.97 -11.35
CA GLU A 160 2.44 31.97 -10.92
C GLU A 160 1.75 33.24 -11.42
N HIS A 161 0.67 33.08 -12.19
CA HIS A 161 -0.18 34.19 -12.62
C HIS A 161 -1.50 34.14 -11.85
N VAL A 162 -1.96 35.30 -11.36
CA VAL A 162 -3.24 35.46 -10.61
C VAL A 162 -4.45 34.81 -11.31
N LYS A 163 -4.53 34.83 -12.65
CA LYS A 163 -5.61 34.21 -13.42
C LYS A 163 -5.63 32.68 -13.37
N ASN A 164 -4.51 32.07 -13.00
CA ASN A 164 -4.34 30.63 -12.88
C ASN A 164 -4.38 30.15 -11.42
N TYR A 165 -4.94 30.97 -10.51
CA TYR A 165 -5.11 30.59 -9.11
C TYR A 165 -5.87 29.25 -9.00
N ARG A 166 -5.34 28.33 -8.18
CA ARG A 166 -5.98 27.06 -7.87
C ARG A 166 -6.16 26.93 -6.35
N PRO A 167 -7.36 26.58 -5.86
CA PRO A 167 -7.59 26.36 -4.44
C PRO A 167 -6.95 25.03 -4.00
N GLN A 168 -5.85 25.11 -3.26
CA GLN A 168 -5.15 23.96 -2.69
C GLN A 168 -5.48 23.88 -1.20
N VAL A 169 -6.31 22.90 -0.82
CA VAL A 169 -6.95 22.89 0.51
C VAL A 169 -6.29 21.87 1.44
N LEU A 170 -5.85 22.34 2.60
CA LEU A 170 -5.52 21.51 3.76
C LEU A 170 -6.73 21.48 4.70
N VAL A 171 -7.35 20.32 4.85
CA VAL A 171 -8.51 20.14 5.73
C VAL A 171 -8.06 19.54 7.05
N LEU A 172 -8.25 20.25 8.15
CA LEU A 172 -7.99 19.76 9.51
C LEU A 172 -9.17 18.86 9.96
N THR A 173 -9.26 17.67 9.36
CA THR A 173 -10.38 16.75 9.57
C THR A 173 -10.31 16.01 10.89
N GLY A 174 -9.10 15.79 11.43
CA GLY A 174 -8.90 14.65 12.33
C GLY A 174 -9.14 13.36 11.54
N ASN A 175 -9.85 12.40 12.13
CA ASN A 175 -10.26 11.19 11.40
C ASN A 175 -11.24 11.53 10.25
N PRO A 176 -10.86 11.32 8.98
CA PRO A 176 -11.72 11.66 7.84
C PRO A 176 -13.03 10.86 7.81
N ALA A 177 -13.05 9.65 8.38
CA ALA A 177 -14.25 8.83 8.45
C ALA A 177 -15.28 9.38 9.45
N SER A 178 -14.84 9.99 10.56
CA SER A 178 -15.76 10.57 11.54
C SER A 178 -16.30 11.93 11.15
N ARG A 179 -15.58 12.68 10.31
CA ARG A 179 -15.97 14.01 9.81
C ARG A 179 -16.10 14.03 8.29
N SER A 180 -16.78 13.03 7.75
CA SER A 180 -16.96 12.84 6.30
C SER A 180 -17.59 14.05 5.59
N SER A 181 -18.53 14.73 6.24
CA SER A 181 -19.16 15.95 5.71
C SER A 181 -18.16 17.07 5.39
N LEU A 182 -17.12 17.23 6.21
CA LEU A 182 -16.07 18.23 6.00
C LEU A 182 -15.19 17.85 4.79
N VAL A 183 -14.88 16.56 4.64
CA VAL A 183 -14.13 16.01 3.51
C VAL A 183 -14.91 16.16 2.21
N ASP A 184 -16.20 15.82 2.24
CA ASP A 184 -17.09 15.87 1.07
C ASP A 184 -17.30 17.32 0.62
N PHE A 185 -17.44 18.26 1.56
CA PHE A 185 -17.46 19.70 1.27
C PHE A 185 -16.16 20.18 0.61
N ALA A 186 -15.01 19.81 1.16
CA ALA A 186 -13.70 20.18 0.59
C ALA A 186 -13.49 19.58 -0.81
N ASN A 187 -13.92 18.33 -1.02
CA ASN A 187 -13.86 17.65 -2.31
C ASN A 187 -14.77 18.32 -3.34
N ASN A 188 -15.91 18.88 -2.93
CA ASN A 188 -16.78 19.67 -3.81
C ASN A 188 -16.14 21.01 -4.24
N ILE A 189 -15.27 21.60 -3.41
CA ILE A 189 -14.51 22.81 -3.77
C ILE A 189 -13.43 22.47 -4.79
N THR A 190 -12.63 21.43 -4.55
CA THR A 190 -11.50 21.08 -5.42
C THR A 190 -11.92 20.32 -6.68
N LYS A 191 -13.05 19.59 -6.64
CA LYS A 191 -13.59 18.71 -7.69
C LYS A 191 -12.56 17.74 -8.28
N GLY A 192 -11.55 17.39 -7.47
CA GLY A 192 -10.42 16.57 -7.92
C GLY A 192 -9.52 17.20 -9.00
N SER A 193 -9.63 18.51 -9.21
CA SER A 193 -8.78 19.30 -10.12
C SER A 193 -7.65 20.04 -9.41
N SER A 194 -7.73 20.12 -8.08
CA SER A 194 -6.78 20.83 -7.23
C SER A 194 -6.36 19.96 -6.04
N LEU A 195 -5.25 20.32 -5.40
CA LEU A 195 -4.71 19.59 -4.27
C LEU A 195 -5.69 19.62 -3.10
N LEU A 196 -5.99 18.45 -2.55
CA LEU A 196 -6.76 18.27 -1.33
C LEU A 196 -5.98 17.37 -0.39
N VAL A 197 -5.67 17.85 0.82
CA VAL A 197 -4.98 17.08 1.86
C VAL A 197 -5.82 17.05 3.12
N CYS A 198 -6.11 15.86 3.64
CA CYS A 198 -6.75 15.68 4.94
C CYS A 198 -5.68 15.51 6.02
N GLY A 199 -5.57 16.52 6.89
CA GLY A 199 -4.66 16.57 8.02
C GLY A 199 -5.30 16.03 9.30
N GLN A 200 -4.58 15.12 9.98
CA GLN A 200 -4.94 14.63 11.31
C GLN A 200 -3.82 14.90 12.31
N VAL A 201 -4.15 15.64 13.38
CA VAL A 201 -3.25 15.76 14.54
C VAL A 201 -3.63 14.65 15.53
N VAL A 202 -2.67 13.80 15.86
CA VAL A 202 -2.82 12.73 16.84
C VAL A 202 -2.29 13.26 18.18
N PRO A 203 -3.14 13.36 19.24
CA PRO A 203 -2.84 14.07 20.49
C PRO A 203 -1.92 13.27 21.42
N TYR A 204 -0.74 12.89 20.93
CA TYR A 204 0.30 12.21 21.69
C TYR A 204 1.66 12.76 21.29
N ASP A 205 2.60 12.72 22.22
CA ASP A 205 3.98 13.05 21.92
C ASP A 205 4.60 12.07 20.90
N PRO A 206 5.47 12.56 20.00
CA PRO A 206 6.18 11.71 19.05
C PRO A 206 6.95 10.59 19.77
N SER A 207 6.63 9.35 19.44
CA SER A 207 7.31 8.15 19.92
C SER A 207 7.22 7.04 18.88
N ASP A 208 8.13 6.07 18.91
CA ASP A 208 8.16 4.97 17.94
C ASP A 208 6.81 4.25 17.83
N ARG A 209 6.15 4.04 18.99
CA ARG A 209 4.82 3.42 19.04
C ARG A 209 3.79 4.27 18.31
N VAL A 210 3.77 5.59 18.53
CA VAL A 210 2.84 6.51 17.84
C VAL A 210 3.12 6.56 16.35
N HIS A 211 4.39 6.53 15.92
CA HIS A 211 4.74 6.46 14.50
C HIS A 211 4.22 5.19 13.83
N THR A 212 4.28 4.02 14.50
CA THR A 212 3.69 2.79 13.95
C THR A 212 2.17 2.88 13.80
N VAL A 213 1.49 3.57 14.73
CA VAL A 213 0.03 3.80 14.68
C VAL A 213 -0.30 4.75 13.54
N ILE A 214 0.45 5.84 13.37
CA ILE A 214 0.29 6.79 12.25
C ILE A 214 0.45 6.09 10.90
N ARG A 215 1.44 5.19 10.75
CA ARG A 215 1.63 4.42 9.50
C ARG A 215 0.41 3.54 9.18
N ARG A 216 -0.16 2.88 10.19
CA ARG A 216 -1.38 2.06 10.02
C ARG A 216 -2.61 2.91 9.70
N LEU A 217 -2.73 4.07 10.34
CA LEU A 217 -3.78 5.05 10.04
C LEU A 217 -3.69 5.51 8.58
N ASP A 218 -2.48 5.83 8.10
CA ASP A 218 -2.26 6.26 6.73
C ASP A 218 -2.70 5.18 5.73
N GLU A 219 -2.28 3.92 5.90
CA GLU A 219 -2.74 2.80 5.07
C GLU A 219 -4.26 2.65 5.09
N THR A 220 -4.87 2.68 6.28
CA THR A 220 -6.31 2.46 6.46
C THR A 220 -7.16 3.58 5.85
N VAL A 221 -6.76 4.83 6.08
CA VAL A 221 -7.47 6.00 5.58
C VAL A 221 -7.31 6.12 4.06
N ASN A 222 -6.14 5.82 3.49
CA ASN A 222 -5.96 5.79 2.04
C ASN A 222 -6.83 4.72 1.37
N ILE A 223 -7.04 3.56 2.00
CA ILE A 223 -8.00 2.55 1.52
C ILE A 223 -9.42 3.13 1.56
N TRP A 224 -9.82 3.79 2.65
CA TRP A 224 -11.13 4.42 2.78
C TRP A 224 -11.37 5.51 1.72
N MET A 225 -10.38 6.38 1.46
CA MET A 225 -10.46 7.43 0.44
C MET A 225 -10.61 6.84 -0.97
N ARG A 226 -9.82 5.80 -1.31
CA ARG A 226 -9.94 5.11 -2.60
C ARG A 226 -11.30 4.46 -2.79
N LYS A 227 -11.87 3.83 -1.74
CA LYS A 227 -13.22 3.24 -1.79
C LYS A 227 -14.32 4.28 -2.04
N ARG A 228 -14.16 5.51 -1.53
CA ARG A 228 -15.10 6.62 -1.77
C ARG A 228 -14.78 7.43 -3.03
N HIS A 229 -13.79 7.02 -3.84
CA HIS A 229 -13.33 7.75 -5.02
C HIS A 229 -12.91 9.20 -4.74
N LEU A 230 -12.39 9.47 -3.53
CA LEU A 230 -11.90 10.79 -3.14
C LEU A 230 -10.50 11.01 -3.71
N LYS A 231 -10.32 12.11 -4.46
CA LYS A 231 -9.02 12.55 -4.99
C LYS A 231 -8.30 13.42 -3.96
N ALA A 232 -7.97 12.84 -2.82
CA ALA A 232 -7.33 13.51 -1.70
C ALA A 232 -6.12 12.72 -1.19
N PHE A 233 -5.17 13.42 -0.60
CA PHE A 233 -4.08 12.81 0.16
C PHE A 233 -4.40 12.87 1.65
N TYR A 234 -3.82 11.96 2.42
CA TYR A 234 -3.91 11.97 3.88
C TYR A 234 -2.54 12.22 4.49
N ARG A 235 -2.51 12.98 5.59
CA ARG A 235 -1.29 13.23 6.36
C ARG A 235 -1.63 13.32 7.84
N ALA A 236 -0.92 12.56 8.66
CA ALA A 236 -1.04 12.62 10.11
C ALA A 236 0.27 13.06 10.77
N VAL A 237 0.15 13.82 11.86
CA VAL A 237 1.26 14.30 12.69
C VAL A 237 0.97 13.98 14.15
N ALA A 238 1.99 13.51 14.88
CA ALA A 238 1.93 13.32 16.33
C ALA A 238 2.30 14.63 17.03
N ASN A 239 1.41 15.16 17.87
CA ASN A 239 1.71 16.27 18.74
C ASN A 239 0.71 16.30 19.90
N ALA A 240 1.16 16.56 21.13
CA ALA A 240 0.27 16.73 22.27
C ALA A 240 -0.68 17.95 22.11
N SER A 241 -0.20 19.02 21.49
CA SER A 241 -0.97 20.25 21.25
C SER A 241 -1.59 20.26 19.86
N PHE A 242 -2.89 20.55 19.77
CA PHE A 242 -3.57 20.67 18.47
C PHE A 242 -2.96 21.78 17.64
N ARG A 243 -2.69 22.94 18.25
CA ARG A 243 -2.12 24.12 17.59
C ARG A 243 -0.74 23.81 17.01
N LYS A 244 0.17 23.25 17.80
CA LYS A 244 1.52 22.88 17.33
C LYS A 244 1.48 21.82 16.23
N GLY A 245 0.57 20.85 16.34
CA GLY A 245 0.36 19.86 15.29
C GLY A 245 -0.17 20.47 13.99
N ALA A 246 -1.11 21.42 14.09
CA ALA A 246 -1.65 22.15 12.94
C ALA A 246 -0.59 23.03 12.28
N GLN A 247 0.22 23.76 13.06
CA GLN A 247 1.38 24.51 12.55
C GLN A 247 2.34 23.62 11.76
N SER A 248 2.63 22.42 12.29
CA SER A 248 3.48 21.44 11.60
C SER A 248 2.89 21.01 10.26
N LEU A 249 1.57 20.78 10.20
CA LEU A 249 0.88 20.43 8.97
C LEU A 249 0.88 21.60 7.97
N ILE A 250 0.64 22.82 8.42
CA ILE A 250 0.65 24.04 7.61
C ILE A 250 2.01 24.23 6.92
N GLN A 251 3.09 24.03 7.66
CA GLN A 251 4.45 24.27 7.17
C GLN A 251 5.00 23.15 6.28
N LEU A 252 4.67 21.90 6.60
CA LEU A 252 5.32 20.72 6.00
C LEU A 252 4.47 20.01 4.95
N THR A 253 3.20 20.39 4.77
CA THR A 253 2.33 19.73 3.79
C THR A 253 2.61 20.24 2.38
N GLY A 254 2.83 19.30 1.46
CA GLY A 254 3.05 19.58 0.05
C GLY A 254 4.49 19.45 -0.38
N ILE A 255 4.73 19.59 -1.68
CA ILE A 255 6.06 19.53 -2.29
C ILE A 255 6.15 20.65 -3.32
N ALA A 256 7.21 21.45 -3.27
CA ALA A 256 7.43 22.59 -4.17
C ALA A 256 6.20 23.52 -4.23
N LYS A 257 5.63 23.74 -5.42
CA LYS A 257 4.44 24.57 -5.65
C LYS A 257 3.10 23.83 -5.46
N MET A 258 3.12 22.51 -5.29
CA MET A 258 1.95 21.75 -4.85
C MET A 258 1.89 21.75 -3.33
N LYS A 259 1.50 22.90 -2.77
CA LYS A 259 1.32 23.11 -1.33
C LYS A 259 -0.01 23.79 -1.04
N PRO A 260 -0.64 23.50 0.10
CA PRO A 260 -1.90 24.15 0.47
C PRO A 260 -1.76 25.67 0.54
N ASN A 261 -2.81 26.38 0.13
CA ASN A 261 -2.97 27.83 0.26
C ASN A 261 -4.26 28.21 1.01
N ILE A 262 -5.14 27.24 1.25
CA ILE A 262 -6.35 27.37 2.07
C ILE A 262 -6.30 26.33 3.18
N VAL A 263 -6.58 26.75 4.41
CA VAL A 263 -6.82 25.85 5.54
C VAL A 263 -8.32 25.81 5.83
N LEU A 264 -8.89 24.61 5.84
CA LEU A 264 -10.29 24.38 6.16
C LEU A 264 -10.40 23.64 7.50
N MET A 265 -11.11 24.23 8.46
CA MET A 265 -11.39 23.61 9.76
C MET A 265 -12.90 23.52 10.02
N GLY A 266 -13.29 22.58 10.88
CA GLY A 266 -14.66 22.48 11.37
C GLY A 266 -14.93 23.42 12.54
N PHE A 267 -16.10 24.06 12.56
CA PHE A 267 -16.54 24.91 13.67
C PHE A 267 -16.76 24.09 14.95
N LYS A 268 -16.09 24.47 16.04
CA LYS A 268 -16.25 23.84 17.35
C LYS A 268 -17.59 24.23 17.99
N SER A 269 -18.61 23.40 17.78
CA SER A 269 -20.00 23.71 18.18
C SER A 269 -20.27 23.62 19.69
N LYS A 270 -19.61 22.68 20.39
CA LYS A 270 -19.84 22.41 21.82
C LYS A 270 -18.92 23.21 22.77
N TRP A 271 -18.43 24.37 22.34
CA TRP A 271 -17.43 25.16 23.08
C TRP A 271 -17.90 25.68 24.45
N TYR A 272 -19.21 25.94 24.60
CA TYR A 272 -19.80 26.49 25.81
C TYR A 272 -20.21 25.41 26.84
N LYS A 273 -20.25 24.13 26.45
CA LYS A 273 -20.87 23.07 27.28
C LYS A 273 -20.07 22.72 28.54
N LEU A 274 -18.76 22.88 28.52
CA LEU A 274 -17.90 22.58 29.68
C LEU A 274 -17.68 23.78 30.61
N GLY A 275 -18.30 24.94 30.35
CA GLY A 275 -18.09 26.14 31.15
C GLY A 275 -16.64 26.66 31.12
N PRO A 276 -16.28 27.57 32.04
CA PRO A 276 -14.94 28.16 32.12
C PRO A 276 -13.96 27.27 32.90
N THR A 277 -13.80 26.00 32.49
CA THR A 277 -12.74 25.14 33.02
C THR A 277 -11.41 25.44 32.32
N GLU A 278 -10.29 25.33 33.03
CA GLU A 278 -8.94 25.53 32.49
C GLU A 278 -8.68 24.72 31.22
N ALA A 279 -9.10 23.44 31.19
CA ALA A 279 -8.97 22.59 30.01
C ALA A 279 -9.78 23.08 28.80
N ASN A 280 -11.01 23.58 29.01
CA ASN A 280 -11.84 24.12 27.92
C ASN A 280 -11.28 25.45 27.41
N LEU A 281 -10.77 26.30 28.31
CA LEU A 281 -10.08 27.54 27.95
C LEU A 281 -8.82 27.25 27.13
N HIS A 282 -8.04 26.24 27.53
CA HIS A 282 -6.86 25.80 26.77
C HIS A 282 -7.25 25.32 25.37
N GLU A 283 -8.26 24.45 25.23
CA GLU A 283 -8.71 23.96 23.93
C GLU A 283 -9.27 25.08 23.04
N MET A 284 -9.97 26.06 23.61
CA MET A 284 -10.40 27.28 22.90
C MET A 284 -9.20 28.08 22.41
N ASN A 285 -8.22 28.31 23.28
CA ASN A 285 -6.99 29.03 22.94
C ASN A 285 -6.20 28.31 21.84
N GLU A 286 -6.17 26.97 21.82
CA GLU A 286 -5.57 26.21 20.73
C GLU A 286 -6.33 26.37 19.42
N TYR A 287 -7.66 26.32 19.44
CA TYR A 287 -8.51 26.50 18.26
C TYR A 287 -8.34 27.91 17.67
N PHE A 288 -8.47 28.96 18.48
CA PHE A 288 -8.28 30.34 18.04
C PHE A 288 -6.84 30.64 17.64
N GLY A 289 -5.87 30.10 18.40
CA GLY A 289 -4.46 30.23 18.08
C GLY A 289 -4.12 29.60 16.73
N THR A 290 -4.74 28.48 16.37
CA THR A 290 -4.58 27.87 15.04
C THR A 290 -5.09 28.80 13.93
N ILE A 291 -6.22 29.49 14.15
CA ILE A 291 -6.74 30.46 13.17
C ILE A 291 -5.78 31.63 12.99
N GLN A 292 -5.22 32.15 14.09
CA GLN A 292 -4.21 33.21 14.05
C GLN A 292 -2.97 32.75 13.27
N ASP A 293 -2.46 31.55 13.56
CA ASP A 293 -1.30 31.00 12.86
C ASP A 293 -1.55 30.87 11.35
N VAL A 294 -2.76 30.50 10.91
CA VAL A 294 -3.10 30.42 9.48
C VAL A 294 -2.96 31.77 8.80
N PHE A 295 -3.42 32.85 9.44
CA PHE A 295 -3.28 34.20 8.91
C PHE A 295 -1.83 34.68 8.94
N ASP A 296 -1.06 34.35 9.97
CA ASP A 296 0.37 34.66 10.05
C ASP A 296 1.17 34.01 8.92
N TRP A 297 0.73 32.83 8.44
CA TRP A 297 1.29 32.13 7.29
C TRP A 297 0.78 32.63 5.92
N ASN A 298 0.03 33.75 5.87
CA ASN A 298 -0.55 34.32 4.65
C ASN A 298 -1.43 33.33 3.86
N MET A 299 -2.14 32.44 4.55
CA MET A 299 -3.08 31.51 3.92
C MET A 299 -4.52 31.94 4.11
N ALA A 300 -5.39 31.50 3.22
CA ALA A 300 -6.82 31.70 3.39
C ALA A 300 -7.37 30.72 4.43
N MET A 301 -8.25 31.22 5.30
CA MET A 301 -8.90 30.41 6.34
C MET A 301 -10.37 30.18 6.02
N CYS A 302 -10.83 28.93 6.16
CA CYS A 302 -12.23 28.55 5.99
C CYS A 302 -12.72 27.79 7.22
N VAL A 303 -13.83 28.23 7.82
CA VAL A 303 -14.45 27.58 8.97
C VAL A 303 -15.83 27.05 8.56
N PHE A 304 -15.97 25.73 8.50
CA PHE A 304 -17.22 25.08 8.12
C PHE A 304 -18.08 24.77 9.34
N ARG A 305 -19.33 25.25 9.35
CA ARG A 305 -20.30 24.97 10.41
C ARG A 305 -21.50 24.22 9.85
N ASN A 306 -21.72 23.00 10.34
CA ASN A 306 -22.87 22.19 9.97
C ASN A 306 -23.99 22.32 11.02
N GLY A 307 -24.72 23.44 10.95
CA GLY A 307 -25.93 23.69 11.74
C GLY A 307 -25.81 23.36 13.24
N GLN A 308 -26.79 22.64 13.77
CA GLN A 308 -26.85 22.18 15.16
C GLN A 308 -26.26 20.77 15.39
N ILE A 309 -26.10 19.98 14.33
CA ILE A 309 -25.68 18.57 14.39
C ILE A 309 -24.17 18.46 14.73
N GLY A 310 -23.39 19.42 14.27
CA GLY A 310 -21.93 19.36 14.34
C GLY A 310 -21.33 18.51 13.22
N LEU A 311 -20.03 18.23 13.34
CA LEU A 311 -19.25 17.54 12.31
C LEU A 311 -18.68 16.20 12.76
N ASP A 312 -18.70 15.92 14.06
CA ASP A 312 -18.07 14.74 14.65
C ASP A 312 -19.09 13.64 14.91
N PHE A 313 -19.05 12.58 14.10
CA PHE A 313 -19.93 11.43 14.22
C PHE A 313 -19.25 10.23 14.91
N SER A 314 -18.12 10.44 15.59
CA SER A 314 -17.38 9.35 16.25
C SER A 314 -18.22 8.58 17.27
N GLU A 315 -19.03 9.27 18.09
CA GLU A 315 -19.93 8.65 19.06
C GLU A 315 -21.04 7.82 18.38
N ALA A 316 -21.64 8.35 17.32
CA ALA A 316 -22.67 7.65 16.55
C ALA A 316 -22.11 6.39 15.86
N MET A 317 -20.90 6.47 15.30
CA MET A 317 -20.22 5.32 14.70
C MET A 317 -19.89 4.22 15.72
N ARG A 318 -19.48 4.62 16.94
CA ARG A 318 -19.24 3.68 18.06
C ARG A 318 -20.53 2.95 18.44
N ASN A 319 -21.63 3.69 18.58
CA ASN A 319 -22.92 3.11 18.99
C ASN A 319 -23.51 2.16 17.94
N LEU A 320 -23.22 2.39 16.65
CA LEU A 320 -23.72 1.56 15.54
C LEU A 320 -22.79 0.38 15.21
N ASN A 321 -21.71 0.15 15.98
CA ASN A 321 -20.69 -0.89 15.72
C ASN A 321 -20.12 -0.88 14.28
N LEU A 322 -20.19 0.26 13.58
CA LEU A 322 -19.70 0.39 12.19
C LEU A 322 -18.17 0.44 12.11
N VAL A 323 -17.50 0.45 13.26
CA VAL A 323 -16.05 0.53 13.41
C VAL A 323 -15.64 -0.53 14.43
N GLU A 324 -14.84 -1.52 14.03
CA GLU A 324 -14.16 -2.39 14.99
C GLU A 324 -13.41 -1.50 16.01
N PRO A 325 -13.72 -1.59 17.32
CA PRO A 325 -13.27 -0.63 18.33
C PRO A 325 -11.74 -0.50 18.44
N ASN A 326 -11.00 -1.48 17.92
CA ASN A 326 -9.54 -1.54 17.99
C ASN A 326 -8.80 -0.90 16.80
N ARG A 327 -9.48 -0.42 15.75
CA ARG A 327 -8.80 0.13 14.56
C ARG A 327 -8.61 1.65 14.57
N LEU A 328 -9.28 2.36 15.46
CA LEU A 328 -9.31 3.83 15.47
C LEU A 328 -9.04 4.48 16.83
N ASN A 329 -9.08 3.70 17.93
CA ASN A 329 -8.54 4.17 19.19
C ASN A 329 -7.02 4.06 19.14
N VAL A 330 -6.32 5.18 19.28
CA VAL A 330 -4.96 5.11 19.80
C VAL A 330 -5.11 4.50 21.19
N PRO A 331 -4.43 3.39 21.51
CA PRO A 331 -4.60 2.74 22.80
C PRO A 331 -4.35 3.75 23.91
N ASN A 332 -5.29 3.85 24.85
CA ASN A 332 -5.16 4.71 26.02
C ASN A 332 -3.93 4.22 26.80
N MET A 333 -2.86 5.03 26.86
CA MET A 333 -1.57 4.56 27.35
C MET A 333 -1.49 4.43 28.88
N GLU A 334 -2.50 4.89 29.60
CA GLU A 334 -2.54 4.88 31.07
C GLU A 334 -3.06 3.56 31.68
N GLU A 335 -3.74 2.70 30.91
CA GLU A 335 -4.41 1.50 31.48
C GLU A 335 -3.48 0.30 31.75
N LYS A 336 -2.19 0.38 31.42
CA LYS A 336 -1.24 -0.72 31.65
C LYS A 336 -0.31 -0.55 32.86
N GLU A 337 -0.31 0.60 33.52
CA GLU A 337 0.59 0.85 34.66
C GLU A 337 -0.01 0.47 36.02
N THR A 338 -1.27 0.03 36.10
CA THR A 338 -1.93 -0.35 37.36
C THR A 338 -2.10 -1.87 37.56
N LYS A 339 -1.13 -2.68 37.15
CA LYS A 339 -1.01 -4.05 37.68
C LYS A 339 0.38 -4.23 38.29
N SER A 340 0.44 -4.13 39.62
CA SER A 340 1.62 -4.45 40.41
C SER A 340 1.98 -5.94 40.27
N PRO A 341 3.21 -6.36 40.65
CA PRO A 341 3.83 -7.60 40.17
C PRO A 341 3.28 -8.92 40.76
N GLU A 342 2.24 -8.87 41.59
CA GLU A 342 1.77 -10.06 42.33
C GLU A 342 0.74 -10.91 41.57
N THR A 343 0.08 -10.39 40.52
CA THR A 343 -0.95 -11.14 39.78
C THR A 343 -0.39 -12.07 38.70
N VAL A 344 0.92 -12.02 38.41
CA VAL A 344 1.55 -12.88 37.37
C VAL A 344 1.88 -14.28 37.88
N ARG A 345 1.83 -14.54 39.20
CA ARG A 345 2.18 -15.86 39.78
C ARG A 345 1.02 -16.83 40.01
N LEU A 346 -0.22 -16.45 39.67
CA LEU A 346 -1.40 -17.31 39.88
C LEU A 346 -2.04 -17.85 38.59
N ILE A 347 -1.48 -17.55 37.42
CA ILE A 347 -2.05 -18.01 36.12
C ILE A 347 -1.24 -19.18 35.52
N GLU A 348 -0.07 -19.52 36.09
CA GLU A 348 0.78 -20.59 35.55
C GLU A 348 0.48 -22.00 36.12
N LYS A 349 -0.57 -22.16 36.96
CA LYS A 349 -0.81 -23.44 37.66
C LYS A 349 -2.10 -24.19 37.38
N ASP A 350 -3.06 -23.64 36.63
CA ASP A 350 -4.31 -24.34 36.35
C ASP A 350 -4.71 -24.22 34.87
N GLU A 351 -4.22 -25.16 34.04
CA GLU A 351 -4.92 -25.62 32.82
C GLU A 351 -4.17 -26.84 32.20
N THR A 352 -4.14 -27.97 32.91
CA THR A 352 -4.05 -29.28 32.27
C THR A 352 -5.47 -29.80 32.04
N VAL A 353 -5.96 -29.61 30.81
CA VAL A 353 -7.28 -30.11 30.36
C VAL A 353 -7.21 -31.62 30.16
N THR A 354 -7.93 -32.38 30.99
CA THR A 354 -8.39 -33.74 30.69
C THR A 354 -9.78 -33.68 30.03
N PRO A 355 -10.06 -34.50 29.00
CA PRO A 355 -11.36 -34.48 28.32
C PRO A 355 -12.40 -35.31 29.09
N ARG A 356 -13.60 -34.75 29.25
CA ARG A 356 -14.78 -35.42 29.82
C ARG A 356 -15.28 -36.52 28.89
N THR A 357 -15.62 -37.64 29.52
CA THR A 357 -16.36 -38.79 29.01
C THR A 357 -17.85 -38.47 28.86
N ASP A 358 -18.42 -38.78 27.71
CA ASP A 358 -19.84 -39.13 27.57
C ASP A 358 -19.95 -40.49 26.86
N LYS A 359 -20.83 -41.33 27.39
CA LYS A 359 -21.03 -42.74 27.04
C LYS A 359 -21.86 -42.88 25.77
N SER A 360 -21.44 -43.75 24.84
CA SER A 360 -22.35 -44.62 24.09
C SER A 360 -21.61 -45.87 23.59
N ALA A 361 -22.09 -47.02 24.07
CA ALA A 361 -22.31 -48.30 23.37
C ALA A 361 -21.28 -48.83 22.34
N ASP A 362 -20.90 -50.08 22.62
CA ASP A 362 -20.70 -51.22 21.71
C ASP A 362 -19.30 -51.54 21.14
N ASP A 363 -18.88 -52.75 21.56
CA ASP A 363 -18.19 -53.83 20.85
C ASP A 363 -16.66 -53.87 20.63
N ALA A 364 -16.16 -55.02 21.08
CA ALA A 364 -15.12 -55.89 20.48
C ALA A 364 -13.62 -55.53 20.62
N SER A 365 -13.03 -56.07 21.70
CA SER A 365 -12.02 -57.15 21.69
C SER A 365 -10.60 -56.97 21.11
N PHE A 366 -9.64 -57.68 21.77
CA PHE A 366 -8.25 -58.04 21.37
C PHE A 366 -7.18 -56.92 21.44
N GLN A 367 -5.92 -57.12 21.84
CA GLN A 367 -5.12 -58.12 22.57
C GLN A 367 -3.64 -57.63 22.53
N TYR A 368 -2.84 -57.89 23.57
CA TYR A 368 -1.36 -58.04 23.57
C TYR A 368 -0.46 -56.86 23.11
N ALA A 369 0.81 -56.69 23.51
CA ALA A 369 1.69 -57.26 24.53
C ALA A 369 2.97 -56.38 24.58
N HIS A 370 3.61 -56.36 25.75
CA HIS A 370 5.06 -56.35 26.02
C HIS A 370 6.05 -55.44 25.26
N GLY A 371 6.90 -54.78 26.07
CA GLY A 371 8.28 -54.50 25.67
C GLY A 371 9.06 -53.56 26.60
N LYS A 372 9.55 -54.07 27.75
CA LYS A 372 10.63 -53.45 28.53
C LYS A 372 11.90 -53.35 27.66
N PHE A 373 12.76 -52.35 27.88
CA PHE A 373 14.15 -52.56 28.35
C PHE A 373 14.85 -51.22 28.71
N LYS A 374 15.77 -51.36 29.68
CA LYS A 374 16.48 -50.36 30.48
C LYS A 374 17.79 -49.87 29.84
N GLN A 375 18.22 -48.68 30.28
CA GLN A 375 19.59 -48.21 30.62
C GLN A 375 20.75 -48.48 29.64
N ASN A 376 21.33 -47.42 29.09
CA ASN A 376 22.43 -46.67 29.72
C ASN A 376 22.49 -45.24 29.16
#